data_AF-A0A662YYB8-F1
#
_entry.id   AF-A0A662YYB8-F1
#
_cell.length_a   1.000
_cell.length_b   1.000
_cell.length_c   1.000
_cell.angle_alpha   90.00
_cell.angle_beta   90.00
_cell.angle_gamma   90.00
#
_symmetry.space_group_name_H-M   'P 1'
#
loop_
_entity.id
_entity.type
_entity.pdbx_description
1 polymer ?
#
loop_
_entity_poly.entity_id
_entity_poly.type
_entity_poly.pdbx_seq_one_letter_code
_entity_poly.pdbx_strand_id
1 'polypeptide(L)'
;MIQPRGVAMRIIVFCKMELPRQVMGYFSLFLVEGISGGQYSVLKKLAPFELPYVSLKSMNNEQCVIMIRKSYFDPEIDRTVMGSSCGLNLLYLQAVSDMEMGCWKPTNEQLEKLRLLQETGQKKEFLEVAQQVKHYGYMQAEACICDHPVPNSPAVVRVGYEEINCCTKLLSNQAEETSFEISKGTSTGNPSAEDGIKLELRFEYCYGNDTWKWITIHTHQAFLLSTFMYQVGAEHAAKNLEMNSEMQIEMPDVQIKKKQSFFQYMKTDKARPILTRIKSAVRRSKEDNVFEGIEDKDL
;
A
#
# COMPACT_ATOMS: atom_id res chain seq x y z
N MET A 1 17.32 -6.57 22.11
CA MET A 1 17.27 -6.01 20.73
C MET A 1 16.42 -4.77 20.74
N ILE A 2 16.97 -3.63 20.31
CA ILE A 2 16.24 -2.37 20.19
C ILE A 2 15.34 -2.49 18.96
N GLN A 3 14.02 -2.56 19.13
CA GLN A 3 13.13 -2.43 17.97
C GLN A 3 13.36 -1.06 17.32
N PRO A 4 13.41 -0.97 15.98
CA PRO A 4 13.53 0.31 15.30
C PRO A 4 12.41 1.25 15.79
N ARG A 5 12.76 2.48 16.17
CA ARG A 5 11.80 3.44 16.76
C ARG A 5 10.56 3.68 15.86
N GLY A 6 10.70 3.57 14.53
CA GLY A 6 9.59 3.63 13.58
C GLY A 6 8.57 2.49 13.72
N VAL A 7 9.03 1.26 14.00
CA VAL A 7 8.16 0.09 14.22
C VAL A 7 7.31 0.31 15.48
N ALA A 8 7.92 0.83 16.54
CA ALA A 8 7.22 1.17 17.77
C ALA A 8 6.15 2.26 17.53
N MET A 9 6.43 3.26 16.68
CA MET A 9 5.48 4.34 16.41
C MET A 9 4.25 3.85 15.63
N ARG A 10 4.43 2.98 14.63
CA ARG A 10 3.29 2.34 13.93
C ARG A 10 2.41 1.54 14.90
N ILE A 11 3.03 0.77 15.79
CA ILE A 11 2.31 0.01 16.82
C ILE A 11 1.55 0.95 17.77
N ILE A 12 2.15 2.07 18.18
CA ILE A 12 1.50 3.05 19.06
C ILE A 12 0.26 3.66 18.39
N VAL A 13 0.35 4.06 17.11
CA VAL A 13 -0.79 4.60 16.36
C VAL A 13 -1.93 3.57 16.30
N PHE A 14 -1.61 2.33 15.93
CA PHE A 14 -2.62 1.27 15.81
C PHE A 14 -3.21 0.87 17.17
N CYS A 15 -2.41 0.88 18.24
CA CYS A 15 -2.91 0.67 19.60
C CYS A 15 -3.85 1.79 20.05
N LYS A 16 -3.56 3.06 19.73
CA LYS A 16 -4.45 4.19 20.05
C LYS A 16 -5.77 4.13 19.30
N MET A 17 -5.79 3.53 18.11
CA MET A 17 -7.00 3.30 17.33
C MET A 17 -7.68 1.97 17.67
N GLU A 18 -7.21 1.27 18.70
CA GLU A 18 -7.76 0.00 19.17
C GLU A 18 -7.81 -1.07 18.08
N LEU A 19 -6.92 -1.00 17.07
CA LEU A 19 -6.81 -2.04 16.05
C LEU A 19 -6.39 -3.35 16.72
N PRO A 20 -7.15 -4.44 16.55
CA PRO A 20 -6.73 -5.74 17.06
C PRO A 20 -5.40 -6.17 16.43
N ARG A 21 -4.52 -6.79 17.21
CA ARG A 21 -3.20 -7.25 16.75
C ARG A 21 -3.29 -8.16 15.52
N GLN A 22 -4.38 -8.91 15.40
CA GLN A 22 -4.65 -9.81 14.28
C GLN A 22 -4.79 -9.05 12.96
N VAL A 23 -5.31 -7.81 12.99
CA VAL A 23 -5.52 -7.03 11.76
C VAL A 23 -4.47 -5.95 11.50
N MET A 24 -3.62 -5.62 12.49
CA MET A 24 -2.57 -4.60 12.35
C MET A 24 -1.61 -4.85 11.17
N GLY A 25 -1.37 -6.11 10.82
CA GLY A 25 -0.47 -6.48 9.71
C GLY A 25 -1.00 -6.10 8.33
N TYR A 26 -2.31 -5.88 8.20
CA TYR A 26 -2.97 -5.59 6.92
C TYR A 26 -3.05 -4.10 6.60
N PHE A 27 -2.61 -3.23 7.52
CA PHE A 27 -2.65 -1.77 7.35
C PHE A 27 -1.25 -1.17 7.44
N SER A 28 -1.02 -0.10 6.70
CA SER A 28 0.21 0.70 6.76
C SER A 28 -0.10 2.19 6.85
N LEU A 29 0.93 2.96 7.20
CA LEU A 29 0.88 4.42 7.19
C LEU A 29 1.31 4.93 5.81
N PHE A 30 0.56 5.88 5.30
CA PHE A 30 0.80 6.54 4.02
C PHE A 30 0.91 8.03 4.26
N LEU A 31 1.87 8.65 3.59
CA LEU A 31 1.91 10.10 3.43
C LEU A 31 1.07 10.45 2.22
N VAL A 32 0.06 11.28 2.42
CA VAL A 32 -0.86 11.73 1.37
C VAL A 32 -0.90 13.24 1.34
N GLU A 33 -1.21 13.81 0.19
CA GLU A 33 -1.36 15.25 -0.02
C GLU A 33 -2.80 15.55 -0.43
N GLY A 34 -3.47 16.41 0.33
CA GLY A 34 -4.83 16.85 0.04
C GLY A 34 -4.89 17.70 -1.23
N ILE A 35 -5.85 17.40 -2.08
CA ILE A 35 -6.17 18.14 -3.30
C ILE A 35 -7.53 18.84 -3.10
N SER A 36 -7.76 19.92 -3.84
CA SER A 36 -9.05 20.61 -3.87
C SER A 36 -10.22 19.64 -4.07
N GLY A 37 -11.34 19.88 -3.37
CA GLY A 37 -12.56 19.07 -3.51
C GLY A 37 -12.59 17.77 -2.71
N GLY A 38 -11.75 17.63 -1.68
CA GLY A 38 -11.75 16.45 -0.79
C GLY A 38 -11.02 15.23 -1.36
N GLN A 39 -10.35 15.39 -2.51
CA GLN A 39 -9.48 14.38 -3.10
C GLN A 39 -8.10 14.41 -2.43
N TYR A 40 -7.30 13.38 -2.65
CA TYR A 40 -5.90 13.36 -2.22
C TYR A 40 -5.06 12.51 -3.16
N SER A 41 -3.76 12.78 -3.17
CA SER A 41 -2.76 11.94 -3.79
C SER A 41 -1.98 11.16 -2.74
N VAL A 42 -1.70 9.89 -3.01
CA VAL A 42 -0.79 9.10 -2.19
C VAL A 42 0.64 9.41 -2.63
N LEU A 43 1.44 10.02 -1.77
CA LEU A 43 2.83 10.32 -2.10
C LEU A 43 3.74 9.13 -1.83
N LYS A 44 3.55 8.48 -0.67
CA LYS A 44 4.47 7.45 -0.19
C LYS A 44 3.80 6.50 0.80
N LYS A 45 4.16 5.22 0.73
CA LYS A 45 3.98 4.25 1.83
C LYS A 45 5.17 4.36 2.79
N LEU A 46 4.92 4.65 4.06
CA LEU A 46 6.00 4.78 5.04
C LEU A 46 6.64 3.42 5.35
N ALA A 47 7.96 3.35 5.25
CA ALA A 47 8.72 2.17 5.64
C ALA A 47 8.74 2.00 7.16
N PRO A 48 8.97 0.78 7.67
CA PRO A 48 8.95 0.51 9.12
C PRO A 48 9.99 1.29 9.94
N PHE A 49 11.04 1.78 9.30
CA PHE A 49 12.09 2.57 9.95
C PHE A 49 11.79 4.07 9.96
N GLU A 50 10.82 4.54 9.17
CA GLU A 50 10.48 5.95 9.09
C GLU A 50 9.72 6.42 10.33
N LEU A 51 9.93 7.69 10.69
CA LEU A 51 9.22 8.35 11.75
C LEU A 51 8.11 9.22 11.11
N PRO A 52 6.82 8.86 11.24
CA PRO A 52 5.74 9.57 10.57
C PRO A 52 5.73 11.08 10.77
N TYR A 53 6.08 11.55 11.98
CA TYR A 53 6.17 12.97 12.29
C TYR A 53 7.27 13.68 11.48
N VAL A 54 8.44 13.04 11.35
CA VAL A 54 9.57 13.60 10.59
C VAL A 54 9.25 13.60 9.10
N SER A 55 8.74 12.48 8.56
CA SER A 55 8.33 12.37 7.16
C SER A 55 7.25 13.40 6.78
N LEU A 56 6.33 13.69 7.70
CA LEU A 56 5.32 14.72 7.49
C LEU A 56 5.93 16.13 7.50
N LYS A 57 6.80 16.43 8.47
CA LYS A 57 7.43 17.75 8.60
C LYS A 57 8.39 18.07 7.47
N SER A 58 9.08 17.07 6.92
CA SER A 58 9.99 17.27 5.78
C SER A 58 9.29 17.68 4.50
N MET A 59 7.98 17.45 4.36
CA MET A 59 7.23 17.90 3.17
C MET A 59 7.10 19.41 3.09
N ASN A 60 7.14 20.09 4.24
CA ASN A 60 6.88 21.53 4.34
C ASN A 60 5.59 21.98 3.62
N ASN A 61 4.56 21.11 3.61
CA ASN A 61 3.25 21.36 3.03
C ASN A 61 2.16 21.02 4.04
N GLU A 62 1.31 21.99 4.36
CA GLU A 62 0.19 21.84 5.30
C GLU A 62 -0.93 20.92 4.78
N GLN A 63 -1.00 20.69 3.47
CA GLN A 63 -1.93 19.75 2.85
C GLN A 63 -1.50 18.29 3.01
N CYS A 64 -0.26 18.04 3.43
CA CYS A 64 0.19 16.69 3.69
C CYS A 64 -0.37 16.16 5.02
N VAL A 65 -0.79 14.90 5.04
CA VAL A 65 -1.23 14.21 6.26
C VAL A 65 -0.78 12.75 6.26
N ILE A 66 -0.75 12.14 7.44
CA ILE A 66 -0.53 10.70 7.59
C ILE A 66 -1.88 9.99 7.61
N MET A 67 -2.08 9.05 6.68
CA MET A 67 -3.28 8.25 6.53
C MET A 67 -3.00 6.78 6.81
N ILE A 68 -3.96 6.08 7.41
CA ILE A 68 -3.94 4.61 7.50
C ILE A 68 -4.68 4.07 6.29
N ARG A 69 -4.06 3.14 5.54
CA ARG A 69 -4.72 2.44 4.44
C ARG A 69 -4.39 0.96 4.49
N LYS A 70 -5.26 0.15 3.87
CA LYS A 70 -4.98 -1.26 3.61
C LYS A 70 -3.66 -1.38 2.84
N SER A 71 -2.88 -2.38 3.17
CA SER A 71 -1.52 -2.60 2.66
C SER A 71 -1.38 -4.00 2.11
N TYR A 72 -2.32 -4.39 1.26
CA TYR A 72 -2.33 -5.62 0.49
C TYR A 72 -3.17 -5.42 -0.78
N PHE A 73 -2.91 -6.21 -1.82
CA PHE A 73 -3.62 -6.13 -3.09
C PHE A 73 -4.54 -7.31 -3.35
N ASP A 74 -4.27 -8.49 -2.76
CA ASP A 74 -5.17 -9.64 -2.86
C ASP A 74 -6.54 -9.37 -2.22
N PRO A 75 -7.64 -9.33 -3.00
CA PRO A 75 -8.96 -9.07 -2.47
C PRO A 75 -9.48 -10.20 -1.56
N GLU A 76 -8.94 -11.42 -1.63
CA GLU A 76 -9.35 -12.52 -0.76
C GLU A 76 -9.00 -12.25 0.71
N ILE A 77 -7.94 -11.47 0.96
CA ILE A 77 -7.49 -11.07 2.30
C ILE A 77 -8.55 -10.22 3.02
N ASP A 78 -9.39 -9.49 2.28
CA ASP A 78 -10.48 -8.71 2.87
C ASP A 78 -11.39 -9.59 3.74
N ARG A 79 -11.62 -10.86 3.37
CA ARG A 79 -12.46 -11.78 4.17
C ARG A 79 -11.94 -11.93 5.59
N THR A 80 -10.62 -12.04 5.75
CA THR A 80 -9.97 -12.11 7.06
C THR A 80 -10.09 -10.80 7.81
N VAL A 81 -9.87 -9.66 7.13
CA VAL A 81 -9.90 -8.33 7.75
C VAL A 81 -11.32 -7.94 8.18
N MET A 82 -12.33 -8.27 7.38
CA MET A 82 -13.75 -8.07 7.69
C MET A 82 -14.24 -8.90 8.90
N GLY A 83 -13.49 -9.93 9.30
CA GLY A 83 -13.77 -10.71 10.52
C GLY A 83 -13.63 -9.90 11.82
N SER A 84 -13.00 -8.72 11.77
CA SER A 84 -12.90 -7.77 12.88
C SER A 84 -13.79 -6.55 12.62
N SER A 85 -14.52 -6.07 13.63
CA SER A 85 -15.31 -4.83 13.52
C SER A 85 -14.46 -3.61 13.16
N CYS A 86 -13.24 -3.51 13.71
CA CYS A 86 -12.30 -2.43 13.40
C CYS A 86 -11.78 -2.55 11.95
N GLY A 87 -11.38 -3.75 11.53
CA GLY A 87 -10.94 -4.02 10.15
C GLY A 87 -12.04 -3.73 9.12
N LEU A 88 -13.26 -4.22 9.38
CA LEU A 88 -14.45 -3.95 8.57
C LEU A 88 -14.69 -2.44 8.40
N ASN A 89 -14.63 -1.68 9.50
CA ASN A 89 -14.83 -0.23 9.45
C ASN A 89 -13.75 0.49 8.65
N LEU A 90 -12.47 0.14 8.82
CA LEU A 90 -11.37 0.77 8.08
C LEU A 90 -11.43 0.46 6.58
N LEU A 91 -11.70 -0.80 6.22
CA LEU A 91 -11.89 -1.17 4.81
C LEU A 91 -13.08 -0.44 4.20
N TYR A 92 -14.21 -0.41 4.90
CA TYR A 92 -15.40 0.29 4.43
C TYR A 92 -15.15 1.78 4.21
N LEU A 93 -14.54 2.49 5.18
CA LEU A 93 -14.24 3.91 5.05
C LEU A 93 -13.30 4.21 3.88
N GLN A 94 -12.25 3.38 3.70
CA GLN A 94 -11.36 3.52 2.55
C GLN A 94 -12.10 3.24 1.25
N ALA A 95 -12.92 2.20 1.20
CA ALA A 95 -13.64 1.78 0.00
C ALA A 95 -14.65 2.86 -0.45
N VAL A 96 -15.39 3.47 0.49
CA VAL A 96 -16.26 4.62 0.18
C VAL A 96 -15.45 5.78 -0.41
N SER A 97 -14.31 6.13 0.20
CA SER A 97 -13.44 7.20 -0.31
C SER A 97 -12.91 6.90 -1.72
N ASP A 98 -12.44 5.67 -1.98
CA ASP A 98 -11.91 5.26 -3.28
C ASP A 98 -13.01 5.25 -4.37
N MET A 99 -14.26 4.92 -3.99
CA MET A 99 -15.44 5.01 -4.86
C MET A 99 -15.76 6.47 -5.22
N GLU A 100 -15.80 7.36 -4.24
CA GLU A 100 -16.12 8.79 -4.40
C GLU A 100 -15.05 9.53 -5.23
N MET A 101 -13.79 9.10 -5.14
CA MET A 101 -12.70 9.60 -5.99
C MET A 101 -12.74 9.06 -7.44
N GLY A 102 -13.68 8.17 -7.76
CA GLY A 102 -13.81 7.60 -9.10
C GLY A 102 -12.65 6.67 -9.48
N CYS A 103 -11.99 6.05 -8.50
CA CYS A 103 -10.90 5.10 -8.76
C CYS A 103 -11.40 3.77 -9.34
N TRP A 104 -12.69 3.49 -9.17
CA TRP A 104 -13.34 2.26 -9.61
C TRP A 104 -14.13 2.45 -10.91
N LYS A 105 -14.45 1.35 -11.59
CA LYS A 105 -15.33 1.34 -12.77
C LYS A 105 -16.56 0.45 -12.52
N PRO A 106 -17.51 0.86 -11.65
CA PRO A 106 -18.75 0.11 -11.42
C PRO A 106 -19.72 0.22 -12.61
N THR A 107 -20.55 -0.81 -12.81
CA THR A 107 -21.76 -0.68 -13.63
C THR A 107 -22.80 0.20 -12.93
N ASN A 108 -23.80 0.69 -13.66
CA ASN A 108 -24.88 1.47 -13.05
C ASN A 108 -25.60 0.70 -11.94
N GLU A 109 -25.88 -0.60 -12.15
CA GLU A 109 -26.51 -1.47 -11.16
C GLU A 109 -25.63 -1.64 -9.91
N GLN A 110 -24.32 -1.85 -10.08
CA GLN A 110 -23.38 -1.95 -8.96
C GLN A 110 -23.34 -0.63 -8.17
N LEU A 111 -23.30 0.50 -8.86
CA LEU A 111 -23.24 1.82 -8.22
C LEU A 111 -24.53 2.13 -7.43
N GLU A 112 -25.70 1.84 -7.99
CA GLU A 112 -26.99 1.98 -7.28
C GLU A 112 -27.03 1.10 -6.04
N LYS A 113 -26.62 -0.17 -6.16
CA LYS A 113 -26.55 -1.10 -5.02
C LYS A 113 -25.58 -0.62 -3.94
N LEU A 114 -24.39 -0.15 -4.32
CA LEU A 114 -23.40 0.39 -3.38
C LEU A 114 -23.93 1.61 -2.62
N ARG A 115 -24.62 2.54 -3.32
CA ARG A 115 -25.24 3.71 -2.67
C ARG A 115 -26.32 3.31 -1.68
N LEU A 116 -27.20 2.37 -2.04
CA LEU A 116 -28.23 1.86 -1.12
C LEU A 116 -27.61 1.21 0.13
N LEU A 117 -26.54 0.43 -0.04
CA LEU A 117 -25.83 -0.21 1.07
C LEU A 117 -25.11 0.82 1.96
N GLN A 118 -24.59 1.91 1.37
CA GLN A 118 -24.02 3.04 2.10
C GLN A 118 -25.10 3.76 2.94
N GLU A 119 -26.26 4.07 2.36
CA GLU A 119 -27.38 4.72 3.06
C GLU A 119 -27.95 3.86 4.20
N THR A 120 -28.02 2.55 4.01
CA THR A 120 -28.54 1.60 5.00
C THR A 120 -27.49 1.14 6.02
N GLY A 121 -26.22 1.57 5.88
CA GLY A 121 -25.14 1.24 6.81
C GLY A 121 -24.68 -0.22 6.77
N GLN A 122 -24.99 -0.95 5.69
CA GLN A 122 -24.65 -2.37 5.49
C GLN A 122 -23.21 -2.52 4.98
N LYS A 123 -22.24 -2.31 5.87
CA LYS A 123 -20.81 -2.21 5.54
C LYS A 123 -20.20 -3.47 4.95
N LYS A 124 -20.62 -4.64 5.45
CA LYS A 124 -20.04 -5.91 5.02
C LYS A 124 -20.53 -6.26 3.61
N GLU A 125 -21.83 -6.15 3.40
CA GLU A 125 -22.50 -6.34 2.12
C GLU A 125 -21.99 -5.33 1.08
N PHE A 126 -21.73 -4.08 1.51
CA PHE A 126 -21.09 -3.06 0.65
C PHE A 126 -19.74 -3.55 0.13
N LEU A 127 -18.86 -4.06 1.01
CA LEU A 127 -17.55 -4.56 0.61
C LEU A 127 -17.63 -5.83 -0.26
N GLU A 128 -18.58 -6.72 0.02
CA GLU A 128 -18.82 -7.92 -0.81
C GLU A 128 -19.25 -7.56 -2.24
N VAL A 129 -20.01 -6.47 -2.42
CA VAL A 129 -20.32 -5.91 -3.75
C VAL A 129 -19.11 -5.19 -4.33
N ALA A 130 -18.40 -4.39 -3.53
CA ALA A 130 -17.25 -3.61 -3.99
C ALA A 130 -16.14 -4.51 -4.56
N GLN A 131 -15.90 -5.69 -3.97
CA GLN A 131 -14.93 -6.68 -4.48
C GLN A 131 -15.19 -7.15 -5.91
N GLN A 132 -16.43 -7.02 -6.40
CA GLN A 132 -16.83 -7.40 -7.76
C GLN A 132 -16.73 -6.22 -8.74
N VAL A 133 -16.39 -5.03 -8.27
CA VAL A 133 -16.24 -3.83 -9.09
C VAL A 133 -14.85 -3.77 -9.70
N LYS A 134 -14.78 -3.45 -10.99
CA LYS A 134 -13.51 -3.28 -11.70
C LYS A 134 -12.66 -2.19 -11.03
N HIS A 135 -11.39 -2.53 -10.79
CA HIS A 135 -10.38 -1.72 -10.08
C HIS A 135 -10.60 -1.53 -8.57
N TYR A 136 -11.49 -2.31 -7.95
CA TYR A 136 -11.56 -2.33 -6.49
C TYR A 136 -10.21 -2.72 -5.87
N GLY A 137 -9.76 -1.96 -4.88
CA GLY A 137 -8.49 -2.19 -4.18
C GLY A 137 -7.23 -1.80 -4.96
N TYR A 138 -7.36 -1.24 -6.16
CA TYR A 138 -6.23 -0.77 -6.95
C TYR A 138 -5.73 0.55 -6.40
N MET A 139 -4.42 0.77 -6.42
CA MET A 139 -3.83 2.08 -6.17
C MET A 139 -3.70 2.82 -7.49
N GLN A 140 -4.42 3.93 -7.63
CA GLN A 140 -4.35 4.81 -8.79
C GLN A 140 -3.35 5.94 -8.55
N ALA A 141 -2.38 6.06 -9.46
CA ALA A 141 -1.48 7.20 -9.51
C ALA A 141 -2.17 8.43 -10.14
N GLU A 142 -1.58 9.60 -9.93
CA GLU A 142 -1.91 10.81 -10.66
C GLU A 142 -1.70 10.66 -12.16
N ALA A 143 -2.24 11.62 -12.91
CA ALA A 143 -2.03 11.70 -14.35
C ALA A 143 -0.53 11.73 -14.67
N CYS A 144 -0.12 10.89 -15.61
CA CYS A 144 1.27 10.67 -15.95
C CYS A 144 1.43 10.48 -17.47
N ILE A 145 2.65 10.19 -17.91
CA ILE A 145 2.97 9.95 -19.31
C ILE A 145 3.55 8.55 -19.45
N CYS A 146 3.08 7.79 -20.43
CA CYS A 146 3.55 6.43 -20.75
C CYS A 146 4.09 6.40 -22.19
N ASP A 147 5.07 5.53 -22.46
CA ASP A 147 5.56 5.26 -23.82
C ASP A 147 4.76 4.18 -24.57
N HIS A 148 3.76 3.59 -23.91
CA HIS A 148 2.81 2.64 -24.49
C HIS A 148 1.41 3.28 -24.60
N PRO A 149 0.62 2.99 -25.67
CA PRO A 149 0.98 2.20 -26.86
C PRO A 149 1.89 2.96 -27.83
N VAL A 150 1.93 4.30 -27.71
CA VAL A 150 2.85 5.18 -28.44
C VAL A 150 3.60 6.09 -27.48
N PRO A 151 4.81 6.57 -27.85
CA PRO A 151 5.58 7.49 -27.02
C PRO A 151 4.79 8.73 -26.59
N ASN A 152 5.01 9.15 -25.35
CA ASN A 152 4.40 10.36 -24.74
C ASN A 152 2.86 10.33 -24.65
N SER A 153 2.27 9.15 -24.47
CA SER A 153 0.82 8.99 -24.27
C SER A 153 0.40 9.45 -22.87
N PRO A 154 -0.55 10.39 -22.74
CA PRO A 154 -1.14 10.73 -21.44
C PRO A 154 -1.87 9.52 -20.85
N ALA A 155 -1.57 9.20 -19.60
CA ALA A 155 -2.05 7.98 -18.96
C ALA A 155 -2.50 8.19 -17.51
N VAL A 156 -3.37 7.29 -17.06
CA VAL A 156 -3.61 7.03 -15.64
C VAL A 156 -3.20 5.60 -15.36
N VAL A 157 -2.25 5.43 -14.45
CA VAL A 157 -1.67 4.13 -14.10
C VAL A 157 -2.25 3.65 -12.79
N ARG A 158 -2.53 2.34 -12.70
CA ARG A 158 -3.03 1.69 -11.50
C ARG A 158 -2.22 0.44 -11.23
N VAL A 159 -1.93 0.16 -9.96
CA VAL A 159 -1.38 -1.13 -9.52
C VAL A 159 -2.45 -1.86 -8.74
N GLY A 160 -2.73 -3.09 -9.13
CA GLY A 160 -3.79 -3.92 -8.56
C GLY A 160 -3.33 -5.33 -8.27
N TYR A 161 -4.29 -6.23 -8.04
CA TYR A 161 -4.02 -7.64 -7.87
C TYR A 161 -3.42 -8.22 -9.16
N GLU A 162 -2.17 -8.66 -9.08
CA GLU A 162 -1.39 -9.32 -10.16
C GLU A 162 -1.04 -8.47 -11.39
N GLU A 163 -1.47 -7.21 -11.47
CA GLU A 163 -1.25 -6.37 -12.66
C GLU A 163 -0.90 -4.91 -12.37
N ILE A 164 -0.23 -4.30 -13.36
CA ILE A 164 -0.17 -2.86 -13.56
C ILE A 164 -1.02 -2.50 -14.79
N ASN A 165 -2.03 -1.66 -14.58
CA ASN A 165 -3.00 -1.25 -15.59
C ASN A 165 -2.69 0.19 -16.04
N CYS A 166 -2.55 0.39 -17.34
CA CYS A 166 -2.35 1.68 -17.98
C CYS A 166 -3.59 2.05 -18.79
N CYS A 167 -4.27 3.13 -18.39
CA CYS A 167 -5.36 3.71 -19.18
C CYS A 167 -4.84 4.94 -19.92
N THR A 168 -4.59 4.80 -21.21
CA THR A 168 -3.98 5.82 -22.07
C THR A 168 -5.03 6.54 -22.91
N LYS A 169 -4.95 7.87 -23.00
CA LYS A 169 -5.78 8.65 -23.91
C LYS A 169 -5.09 8.73 -25.28
N LEU A 170 -5.74 8.20 -26.31
CA LEU A 170 -5.28 8.30 -27.69
C LEU A 170 -5.67 9.66 -28.28
N LEU A 171 -4.98 10.07 -29.35
CA LEU A 171 -5.26 11.30 -30.12
C LEU A 171 -6.70 11.35 -30.68
N SER A 172 -7.35 10.19 -30.83
CA SER A 172 -8.74 10.04 -31.27
C SER A 172 -9.78 10.32 -30.17
N ASN A 173 -9.37 10.81 -28.99
CA ASN A 173 -10.18 10.90 -27.76
C ASN A 173 -10.75 9.55 -27.26
N GLN A 174 -10.28 8.44 -27.82
CA GLN A 174 -10.59 7.11 -27.30
C GLN A 174 -9.60 6.74 -26.20
N ALA A 175 -10.08 6.12 -25.13
CA ALA A 175 -9.22 5.58 -24.08
C ALA A 175 -8.91 4.12 -24.40
N GLU A 176 -7.63 3.77 -24.40
CA GLU A 176 -7.15 2.40 -24.46
C GLU A 176 -6.71 1.96 -23.08
N GLU A 177 -7.03 0.72 -22.71
CA GLU A 177 -6.68 0.16 -21.42
C GLU A 177 -5.83 -1.09 -21.62
N THR A 178 -4.59 -1.05 -21.13
CA THR A 178 -3.63 -2.16 -21.23
C THR A 178 -3.26 -2.63 -19.82
N SER A 179 -3.42 -3.92 -19.55
CA SER A 179 -2.97 -4.54 -18.30
C SER A 179 -1.71 -5.38 -18.55
N PHE A 180 -0.70 -5.18 -17.69
CA PHE A 180 0.55 -5.92 -17.70
C PHE A 180 0.63 -6.78 -16.44
N GLU A 181 0.71 -8.09 -16.63
CA GLU A 181 0.85 -9.05 -15.52
C GLU A 181 2.22 -8.89 -14.84
N ILE A 182 2.22 -8.64 -13.53
CA ILE A 182 3.44 -8.36 -12.77
C ILE A 182 4.35 -9.60 -12.70
N SER A 183 3.79 -10.81 -12.75
CA SER A 183 4.56 -12.07 -12.77
C SER A 183 5.51 -12.18 -13.99
N LYS A 184 5.18 -11.47 -15.09
CA LYS A 184 5.93 -11.46 -16.36
C LYS A 184 6.86 -10.26 -16.49
N GLY A 185 6.95 -9.41 -15.45
CA GLY A 185 7.68 -8.15 -15.49
C GLY A 185 8.86 -8.09 -14.53
N THR A 186 9.91 -7.37 -14.90
CA THR A 186 10.96 -6.91 -13.95
C THR A 186 11.04 -5.39 -13.99
N SER A 187 11.05 -4.73 -12.83
CA SER A 187 10.96 -3.27 -12.74
C SER A 187 12.21 -2.62 -12.14
N THR A 188 12.46 -1.37 -12.50
CA THR A 188 13.51 -0.50 -11.95
C THR A 188 13.00 0.94 -11.95
N GLY A 189 13.09 1.62 -10.80
CA GLY A 189 12.76 3.04 -10.66
C GLY A 189 14.03 3.88 -10.64
N ASN A 190 14.17 4.82 -11.58
CA ASN A 190 15.38 5.64 -11.71
C ASN A 190 15.02 7.13 -11.82
N PRO A 191 15.83 8.03 -11.24
CA PRO A 191 15.81 9.44 -11.61
C PRO A 191 16.48 9.62 -12.98
N SER A 192 15.84 10.31 -13.91
CA SER A 192 16.46 10.72 -15.18
C SER A 192 17.40 11.93 -14.97
N ALA A 193 18.45 12.01 -15.79
CA ALA A 193 19.58 12.93 -15.63
C ALA A 193 19.47 14.26 -16.42
N GLU A 194 18.34 14.53 -17.08
CA GLU A 194 18.15 15.78 -17.86
C GLU A 194 17.29 16.80 -17.12
N ASP A 195 17.80 18.04 -17.00
CA ASP A 195 17.20 19.28 -16.47
C ASP A 195 15.90 19.12 -15.65
N GLY A 196 16.08 18.92 -14.34
CA GLY A 196 15.01 18.63 -13.38
C GLY A 196 14.90 17.13 -13.13
N ILE A 197 14.75 16.70 -11.87
CA ILE A 197 14.66 15.26 -11.54
C ILE A 197 13.35 14.70 -12.12
N LYS A 198 13.40 14.21 -13.37
CA LYS A 198 12.28 13.54 -14.02
C LYS A 198 12.26 12.09 -13.55
N LEU A 199 11.34 11.79 -12.65
CA LEU A 199 11.16 10.44 -12.11
C LEU A 199 10.46 9.54 -13.13
N GLU A 200 10.97 8.32 -13.26
CA GLU A 200 10.39 7.32 -14.14
C GLU A 200 10.40 5.92 -13.49
N LEU A 201 9.36 5.16 -13.81
CA LEU A 201 9.29 3.73 -13.58
C LEU A 201 9.50 3.03 -14.92
N ARG A 202 10.50 2.16 -14.99
CA ARG A 202 10.72 1.30 -16.14
C ARG A 202 10.49 -0.15 -15.76
N PHE A 203 9.82 -0.90 -16.61
CA PHE A 203 9.76 -2.35 -16.47
C PHE A 203 9.82 -3.03 -17.81
N GLU A 204 10.50 -4.18 -17.85
CA GLU A 204 10.56 -5.03 -19.03
C GLU A 204 9.42 -6.03 -18.96
N TYR A 205 8.64 -6.16 -20.03
CA TYR A 205 7.48 -7.04 -20.11
C TYR A 205 7.57 -8.01 -21.28
N CYS A 206 7.24 -9.28 -21.04
CA CYS A 206 7.21 -10.34 -22.04
C CYS A 206 5.80 -10.54 -22.62
N TYR A 207 5.64 -10.33 -23.94
CA TYR A 207 4.35 -10.45 -24.64
C TYR A 207 4.00 -11.90 -25.08
N GLY A 208 4.58 -12.92 -24.43
CA GLY A 208 4.29 -14.34 -24.69
C GLY A 208 5.02 -14.97 -25.89
N ASN A 209 5.49 -14.16 -26.85
CA ASN A 209 6.29 -14.61 -27.99
C ASN A 209 7.81 -14.47 -27.75
N ASP A 210 8.26 -14.55 -26.49
CA ASP A 210 9.62 -14.17 -26.06
C ASP A 210 10.06 -12.76 -26.52
N THR A 211 9.06 -11.90 -26.80
CA THR A 211 9.28 -10.51 -27.18
C THR A 211 9.24 -9.67 -25.92
N TRP A 212 10.42 -9.24 -25.50
CA TRP A 212 10.61 -8.35 -24.37
C TRP A 212 10.57 -6.91 -24.85
N LYS A 213 9.81 -6.06 -24.17
CA LYS A 213 9.81 -4.62 -24.40
C LYS A 213 9.86 -3.87 -23.08
N TRP A 214 10.62 -2.79 -23.09
CA TRP A 214 10.59 -1.82 -22.00
C TRP A 214 9.36 -0.95 -22.10
N ILE A 215 8.72 -0.74 -20.97
CA ILE A 215 7.63 0.22 -20.78
C ILE A 215 8.12 1.25 -19.77
N THR A 216 7.99 2.51 -20.13
CA THR A 216 8.45 3.66 -19.35
C THR A 216 7.27 4.53 -18.97
N ILE A 217 7.08 4.72 -17.67
CA ILE A 217 6.07 5.60 -17.09
C ILE A 217 6.79 6.76 -16.42
N HIS A 218 6.61 7.96 -16.95
CA HIS A 218 7.09 9.20 -16.36
C HIS A 218 6.05 9.74 -15.36
N THR A 219 6.39 9.68 -14.08
CA THR A 219 5.52 10.11 -12.98
C THR A 219 6.35 10.50 -11.76
N HIS A 220 5.90 11.52 -11.00
CA HIS A 220 6.48 11.84 -9.71
C HIS A 220 6.27 10.72 -8.67
N GLN A 221 5.33 9.81 -8.90
CA GLN A 221 5.03 8.65 -8.04
C GLN A 221 5.79 7.37 -8.45
N ALA A 222 6.89 7.48 -9.22
CA ALA A 222 7.63 6.30 -9.71
C ALA A 222 8.06 5.32 -8.60
N PHE A 223 8.60 5.84 -7.48
CA PHE A 223 9.00 5.01 -6.35
C PHE A 223 7.82 4.33 -5.65
N LEU A 224 6.68 5.02 -5.56
CA LEU A 224 5.45 4.47 -4.99
C LEU A 224 4.94 3.31 -5.84
N LEU A 225 4.86 3.51 -7.16
CA LEU A 225 4.46 2.46 -8.10
C LEU A 225 5.42 1.27 -8.05
N SER A 226 6.74 1.51 -8.05
CA SER A 226 7.74 0.45 -7.90
C SER A 226 7.54 -0.36 -6.61
N THR A 227 7.29 0.33 -5.49
CA THR A 227 7.03 -0.31 -4.20
C THR A 227 5.80 -1.21 -4.25
N PHE A 228 4.73 -0.77 -4.91
CA PHE A 228 3.51 -1.57 -5.04
C PHE A 228 3.66 -2.73 -6.02
N MET A 229 4.34 -2.54 -7.16
CA MET A 229 4.64 -3.65 -8.07
C MET A 229 5.43 -4.74 -7.36
N TYR A 230 6.47 -4.36 -6.59
CA TYR A 230 7.24 -5.31 -5.79
C TYR A 230 6.35 -6.02 -4.76
N GLN A 231 5.48 -5.28 -4.08
CA GLN A 231 4.57 -5.84 -3.09
C GLN A 231 3.61 -6.86 -3.71
N VAL A 232 2.99 -6.55 -4.86
CA VAL A 232 2.13 -7.48 -5.58
C VAL A 232 2.88 -8.75 -5.99
N GLY A 233 4.09 -8.61 -6.53
CA GLY A 233 4.93 -9.75 -6.87
C GLY A 233 5.27 -10.64 -5.65
N ALA A 234 5.54 -10.01 -4.50
CA ALA A 234 5.80 -10.72 -3.25
C ALA A 234 4.54 -11.43 -2.71
N GLU A 235 3.36 -10.81 -2.79
CA GLU A 235 2.08 -11.42 -2.40
C GLU A 235 1.77 -12.65 -3.28
N HIS A 236 1.93 -12.52 -4.60
CA HIS A 236 1.75 -13.63 -5.54
C HIS A 236 2.74 -14.79 -5.27
N ALA A 237 4.01 -14.48 -4.98
CA ALA A 237 5.00 -15.50 -4.64
C ALA A 237 4.66 -16.23 -3.32
N ALA A 238 4.19 -15.51 -2.30
CA ALA A 238 3.79 -16.09 -1.03
C ALA A 238 2.57 -17.03 -1.18
N LYS A 239 1.56 -16.60 -1.94
CA LYS A 239 0.36 -17.40 -2.21
C LYS A 239 0.69 -18.72 -2.91
N ASN A 240 1.56 -18.68 -3.92
CA ASN A 240 2.01 -19.88 -4.62
C ASN A 240 2.84 -20.83 -3.72
N LEU A 241 3.60 -20.31 -2.76
CA LEU A 241 4.31 -21.14 -1.77
C LEU A 241 3.34 -21.84 -0.82
N GLU A 242 2.29 -21.16 -0.37
CA GLU A 242 1.25 -21.75 0.48
C GLU A 242 0.49 -22.88 -0.26
N MET A 243 0.04 -22.63 -1.49
CA MET A 243 -0.63 -23.64 -2.32
C MET A 243 0.25 -24.87 -2.57
N ASN A 244 1.54 -24.66 -2.89
CA ASN A 244 2.49 -25.76 -3.08
C ASN A 244 2.74 -26.56 -1.79
N SER A 245 2.68 -25.93 -0.62
CA SER A 245 2.85 -26.61 0.67
C SER A 245 1.62 -27.41 1.09
N GLU A 246 0.41 -26.96 0.75
CA GLU A 246 -0.84 -27.68 1.00
C GLU A 246 -0.99 -28.89 0.07
N MET A 247 -0.51 -28.79 -1.17
CA MET A 247 -0.46 -29.92 -2.13
C MET A 247 0.58 -31.00 -1.78
N GLN A 248 1.52 -30.74 -0.86
CA GLN A 248 2.57 -31.68 -0.46
C GLN A 248 2.25 -32.51 0.81
N ILE A 249 0.99 -32.52 1.26
CA ILE A 249 0.56 -33.33 2.42
C ILE A 249 0.07 -34.71 1.95
N GLU A 250 1.00 -35.54 1.46
CA GLU A 250 0.95 -37.01 1.56
C GLU A 250 2.38 -37.49 1.82
N MET A 251 2.62 -38.14 2.96
CA MET A 251 3.94 -38.65 3.37
C MET A 251 4.04 -40.17 3.18
N PRO A 252 5.26 -40.67 2.89
CA PRO A 252 6.05 -41.27 3.98
C PRO A 252 7.51 -40.77 4.08
N ASP A 253 8.10 -41.05 5.24
CA ASP A 253 9.33 -40.50 5.84
C ASP A 253 10.58 -40.38 4.95
N VAL A 254 11.03 -39.13 4.74
CA VAL A 254 12.44 -38.82 4.43
C VAL A 254 12.84 -37.51 5.13
N GLN A 255 13.90 -37.59 5.95
CA GLN A 255 14.48 -36.43 6.63
C GLN A 255 15.19 -35.50 5.63
N ILE A 256 14.63 -34.31 5.41
CA ILE A 256 15.29 -33.23 4.69
C ILE A 256 15.39 -32.00 5.59
N LYS A 257 16.63 -31.52 5.77
CA LYS A 257 16.97 -30.33 6.58
C LYS A 257 16.28 -29.08 6.01
N LYS A 258 15.37 -28.49 6.78
CA LYS A 258 14.63 -27.27 6.45
C LYS A 258 15.57 -26.04 6.37
N LYS A 259 15.59 -25.37 5.22
CA LYS A 259 16.14 -24.00 5.05
C LYS A 259 15.17 -22.98 5.69
N GLN A 260 15.75 -21.97 6.34
CA GLN A 260 15.06 -20.95 7.13
C GLN A 260 14.04 -20.14 6.31
N SER A 261 12.83 -19.98 6.85
CA SER A 261 11.71 -19.28 6.24
C SER A 261 11.73 -17.77 6.55
N PHE A 262 11.20 -16.99 5.62
CA PHE A 262 11.13 -15.53 5.63
C PHE A 262 10.21 -14.92 6.73
N PHE A 263 9.57 -15.73 7.57
CA PHE A 263 8.65 -15.30 8.63
C PHE A 263 9.33 -14.97 9.98
N GLN A 264 10.66 -14.99 10.05
CA GLN A 264 11.41 -14.81 11.30
C GLN A 264 11.27 -13.41 11.93
N TYR A 265 10.75 -12.40 11.23
CA TYR A 265 10.69 -11.03 11.75
C TYR A 265 9.51 -10.75 12.71
N MET A 266 8.56 -11.68 12.88
CA MET A 266 7.32 -11.44 13.65
C MET A 266 7.08 -12.38 14.85
N LYS A 267 8.01 -13.30 15.20
CA LYS A 267 7.85 -14.17 16.38
C LYS A 267 9.16 -14.46 17.11
N THR A 268 9.59 -13.54 17.96
CA THR A 268 10.28 -13.80 19.25
C THR A 268 9.90 -12.60 20.13
N ASP A 269 9.28 -12.76 21.30
CA ASP A 269 9.91 -13.34 22.47
C ASP A 269 8.85 -13.85 23.47
N LYS A 270 8.98 -15.11 23.88
CA LYS A 270 8.27 -15.67 25.03
C LYS A 270 9.16 -15.48 26.25
N ALA A 271 8.87 -14.46 27.06
CA ALA A 271 9.35 -14.40 28.43
C ALA A 271 8.35 -13.64 29.33
N ARG A 272 7.73 -14.36 30.26
CA ARG A 272 7.40 -13.92 31.62
C ARG A 272 8.08 -14.95 32.55
N PRO A 273 8.44 -14.67 33.82
CA PRO A 273 7.89 -13.63 34.71
C PRO A 273 8.93 -12.91 35.61
N ILE A 274 8.50 -11.86 36.33
CA ILE A 274 8.58 -11.64 37.80
C ILE A 274 8.40 -10.15 38.11
N LEU A 275 7.63 -9.89 39.17
CA LEU A 275 7.21 -8.60 39.70
C LEU A 275 8.36 -7.61 39.97
N THR A 276 8.11 -6.32 39.73
CA THR A 276 8.10 -5.33 40.82
C THR A 276 7.28 -4.10 40.41
N ARG A 277 6.46 -3.66 41.35
CA ARG A 277 5.53 -2.55 41.26
C ARG A 277 6.33 -1.25 41.35
N ILE A 278 6.67 -0.62 40.23
CA ILE A 278 7.22 0.74 40.25
C ILE A 278 6.05 1.71 40.25
N LYS A 279 5.73 2.24 41.44
CA LYS A 279 5.03 3.51 41.58
C LYS A 279 6.05 4.60 41.26
N SER A 280 5.79 5.44 40.26
CA SER A 280 6.46 6.72 40.13
C SER A 280 5.42 7.80 39.88
N ALA A 281 5.27 8.64 40.89
CA ALA A 281 4.40 9.79 40.92
C ALA A 281 4.77 10.78 39.81
N VAL A 282 3.75 11.34 39.17
CA VAL A 282 3.86 12.53 38.34
C VAL A 282 4.37 13.67 39.22
N ARG A 283 5.60 14.13 38.97
CA ARG A 283 6.01 15.49 39.32
C ARG A 283 6.12 16.29 38.02
N ARG A 284 5.26 17.29 37.90
CA ARG A 284 5.46 18.39 36.95
C ARG A 284 6.69 19.17 37.41
N SER A 285 7.74 19.22 36.61
CA SER A 285 8.67 20.36 36.60
C SER A 285 8.50 21.08 35.27
N LYS A 286 8.33 22.40 35.38
CA LYS A 286 8.46 23.34 34.27
C LYS A 286 9.93 23.39 33.85
N GLU A 287 10.13 23.66 32.56
CA GLU A 287 11.40 23.99 31.90
C GLU A 287 12.37 22.82 31.68
N ASP A 288 12.40 22.33 30.43
CA ASP A 288 13.56 21.69 29.80
C ASP A 288 13.36 21.78 28.28
N ASN A 289 13.81 22.90 27.68
CA ASN A 289 13.82 23.12 26.23
C ASN A 289 14.94 22.28 25.59
N VAL A 290 14.60 21.07 25.15
CA VAL A 290 15.55 20.08 24.57
C VAL A 290 16.10 20.48 23.17
N PHE A 291 15.67 21.61 22.60
CA PHE A 291 15.94 21.96 21.20
C PHE A 291 16.70 23.29 20.99
N GLU A 292 17.28 23.87 22.03
CA GLU A 292 17.95 25.18 21.94
C GLU A 292 19.37 25.16 21.34
N GLY A 293 19.81 24.04 20.74
CA GLY A 293 21.21 23.86 20.32
C GLY A 293 21.44 23.22 18.96
N ILE A 294 20.48 23.26 18.03
CA ILE A 294 20.69 22.77 16.66
C ILE A 294 20.78 23.97 15.73
N GLU A 295 21.96 24.22 15.15
CA GLU A 295 22.18 25.26 14.15
C GLU A 295 22.03 24.69 12.73
N ASP A 296 21.67 25.55 11.76
CA ASP A 296 21.41 25.19 10.36
C ASP A 296 22.59 24.56 9.60
N LYS A 297 23.78 24.52 10.21
CA LYS A 297 24.99 23.85 9.66
C LYS A 297 25.11 22.37 10.05
N ASP A 298 24.25 21.92 10.97
CA ASP A 298 24.17 20.52 11.43
C ASP A 298 23.01 19.76 10.74
N LEU A 299 22.40 20.35 9.70
CA LEU A 299 21.40 19.77 8.80
C LEU A 299 22.01 19.33 7.47
#